data_AF-A0AA39MC63-F1
#
_entry.id   AF-A0AA39MC63-F1
#
_cell.length_a   1.000
_cell.length_b   1.000
_cell.length_c   1.000
_cell.angle_alpha   90.00
_cell.angle_beta   90.00
_cell.angle_gamma   90.00
#
_symmetry.space_group_name_H-M   'P 1'
#
loop_
_entity.id
_entity.type
_entity.pdbx_description
1 polymer ?
#
loop_
_entity_poly.entity_id
_entity_poly.type
_entity_poly.pdbx_seq_one_letter_code
_entity_poly.pdbx_strand_id
1 'polypeptide(L)'
;MNSSFVAFFVLVASPLLMAQECPNGARSTGICINGKCQSGSYCSTDNICCENGTSAVNCTDLISDCAKRVHLCKDAKMKSVMEYNCDADSSPPVQPSSKCVDYHTTCRTWARNGFCRSAFYTVEEKRQMCPKSCNMC
;
A
#
# COMPACT_ATOMS: atom_id res chain seq x y z
N MET A 1 -52.47 8.20 36.88
CA MET A 1 -51.12 8.71 37.20
C MET A 1 -50.14 7.69 36.63
N ASN A 2 -49.10 7.98 35.86
CA ASN A 2 -48.25 9.17 35.77
C ASN A 2 -47.58 9.23 34.39
N SER A 3 -47.48 10.47 33.92
CA SER A 3 -46.86 10.93 32.67
C SER A 3 -45.33 10.91 32.75
N SER A 4 -44.67 10.60 31.63
CA SER A 4 -43.74 11.48 30.92
C SER A 4 -42.59 10.75 30.23
N PHE A 5 -42.57 10.91 28.90
CA PHE A 5 -41.41 11.24 28.07
C PHE A 5 -40.04 10.77 28.53
N VAL A 6 -39.43 9.84 27.79
CA VAL A 6 -38.10 10.10 27.20
C VAL A 6 -38.02 9.45 25.82
N ALA A 7 -38.07 10.33 24.83
CA ALA A 7 -37.47 10.29 23.51
C ALA A 7 -37.03 8.94 22.91
N PHE A 8 -37.70 8.60 21.81
CA PHE A 8 -37.09 7.96 20.64
C PHE A 8 -35.74 8.62 20.31
N PHE A 9 -34.62 8.05 20.76
CA PHE A 9 -33.33 8.29 20.12
C PHE A 9 -33.27 7.44 18.86
N VAL A 10 -33.90 7.99 17.82
CA VAL A 10 -33.67 7.62 16.43
C VAL A 10 -32.17 7.56 16.20
N LEU A 11 -31.75 6.46 15.58
CA LEU A 11 -30.47 6.27 14.92
C LEU A 11 -30.16 7.48 14.02
N VAL A 12 -29.51 8.50 14.55
CA VAL A 12 -28.78 9.45 13.72
C VAL A 12 -27.39 8.88 13.54
N ALA A 13 -27.26 8.01 12.53
CA ALA A 13 -25.97 7.74 11.93
C ALA A 13 -25.36 9.10 11.59
N SER A 14 -24.30 9.49 12.30
CA SER A 14 -23.60 10.75 12.13
C SER A 14 -23.32 11.01 10.64
N PRO A 15 -24.02 11.95 9.97
CA PRO A 15 -23.72 12.29 8.59
C PRO A 15 -22.67 13.40 8.55
N LEU A 16 -21.60 13.25 9.35
CA LEU A 16 -20.53 14.24 9.45
C LEU A 16 -19.19 13.60 9.13
N LEU A 17 -19.07 13.18 7.87
CA LEU A 17 -17.94 13.44 6.96
C LEU A 17 -18.10 12.47 5.78
N MET A 18 -18.94 12.83 4.82
CA MET A 18 -18.71 12.34 3.47
C MET A 18 -17.45 13.08 3.00
N ALA A 19 -16.27 12.59 3.38
CA ALA A 19 -15.08 12.93 2.62
C ALA A 19 -15.41 12.44 1.20
N GLN A 20 -15.64 13.37 0.28
CA GLN A 20 -15.91 13.03 -1.10
C GLN A 20 -14.59 12.48 -1.65
N GLU A 21 -14.43 11.18 -1.54
CA GLU A 21 -13.22 10.46 -1.90
C GLU A 21 -13.06 10.55 -3.41
N CYS A 22 -11.84 10.80 -3.86
CA CYS A 22 -11.58 10.74 -5.29
C CYS A 22 -11.76 9.29 -5.77
N PRO A 23 -12.18 9.06 -7.02
CA PRO A 23 -12.42 7.71 -7.55
C PRO A 23 -11.17 6.82 -7.55
N ASN A 24 -9.99 7.41 -7.39
CA ASN A 24 -8.69 6.74 -7.23
C ASN A 24 -8.24 6.61 -5.76
N GLY A 25 -9.09 6.94 -4.78
CA GLY A 25 -8.73 6.96 -3.35
C GLY A 25 -7.85 8.13 -2.92
N ALA A 26 -7.52 9.06 -3.82
CA ALA A 26 -6.69 10.22 -3.49
C ALA A 26 -7.41 11.23 -2.58
N ARG A 27 -6.61 12.07 -1.92
CA ARG A 27 -7.12 13.16 -1.10
C ARG A 27 -7.84 14.19 -1.99
N SER A 28 -9.10 14.45 -1.63
CA SER A 28 -9.83 15.59 -2.19
C SER A 28 -9.30 16.90 -1.60
N THR A 29 -8.85 17.80 -2.46
CA THR A 29 -8.42 19.16 -2.11
C THR A 29 -9.59 20.16 -2.17
N GLY A 30 -10.73 19.79 -2.77
CA GLY A 30 -11.89 20.66 -2.92
C GLY A 30 -12.74 20.34 -4.14
N ILE A 31 -13.56 21.31 -4.57
CA ILE A 31 -14.42 21.23 -5.77
C ILE A 31 -13.77 22.00 -6.91
N CYS A 32 -14.02 21.57 -8.15
CA CYS A 32 -13.51 22.25 -9.33
C CYS A 32 -14.16 23.63 -9.52
N ILE A 33 -13.35 24.64 -9.88
CA ILE A 33 -13.83 25.98 -10.25
C ILE A 33 -13.58 26.15 -11.74
N ASN A 34 -14.64 26.25 -12.55
CA ASN A 34 -14.56 26.30 -14.02
C ASN A 34 -13.72 25.15 -14.63
N GLY A 35 -13.85 23.94 -14.06
CA GLY A 35 -13.12 22.75 -14.50
C GLY A 35 -11.61 22.76 -14.16
N LYS A 36 -11.15 23.67 -13.29
CA LYS A 36 -9.76 23.80 -12.88
C LYS A 36 -9.59 23.73 -11.36
N CYS A 37 -8.40 23.34 -10.94
CA CYS A 37 -7.99 23.19 -9.54
C CYS A 37 -6.67 23.94 -9.30
N GLN A 38 -6.40 24.28 -8.04
CA GLN A 38 -5.16 24.94 -7.63
C GLN A 38 -3.98 23.95 -7.68
N SER A 39 -2.78 24.46 -7.98
CA SER A 39 -1.45 23.82 -7.99
C SER A 39 -1.41 22.30 -7.88
N GLY A 40 -1.27 21.62 -9.02
CA GLY A 40 -0.90 20.20 -9.07
C GLY A 40 -2.03 19.19 -8.92
N SER A 41 -3.26 19.64 -8.65
CA SER A 41 -4.46 18.78 -8.61
C SER A 41 -5.19 18.76 -9.96
N TYR A 42 -5.85 17.64 -10.28
CA TYR A 42 -6.70 17.51 -11.47
C TYR A 42 -8.18 17.50 -11.08
N CYS A 43 -9.05 17.92 -12.01
CA CYS A 43 -10.49 17.86 -11.81
C CYS A 43 -11.03 16.48 -12.26
N SER A 44 -11.60 15.72 -11.32
CA SER A 44 -12.28 14.46 -11.60
C SER A 44 -13.62 14.69 -12.31
N THR A 45 -14.16 13.63 -12.94
CA THR A 45 -15.49 13.60 -13.56
C THR A 45 -16.62 13.92 -12.59
N ASP A 46 -16.39 13.73 -11.29
CA ASP A 46 -17.33 14.03 -10.21
C ASP A 46 -17.26 15.49 -9.72
N ASN A 47 -16.58 16.39 -10.46
CA ASN A 47 -16.33 17.79 -10.10
C ASN A 47 -15.49 18.00 -8.83
N ILE A 48 -14.57 17.07 -8.55
CA ILE A 48 -13.70 17.11 -7.35
C ILE A 48 -12.26 17.39 -7.77
N CYS A 49 -11.59 18.27 -7.07
CA CYS A 49 -10.15 18.47 -7.18
C CYS A 49 -9.41 17.38 -6.42
N CYS A 50 -8.75 16.51 -7.16
CA CYS A 50 -7.99 15.39 -6.64
C CYS A 50 -6.51 15.70 -6.76
N GLU A 51 -5.76 15.53 -5.67
CA GLU A 51 -4.30 15.65 -5.73
C GLU A 51 -3.77 14.64 -6.76
N ASN A 52 -3.04 15.13 -7.77
CA ASN A 52 -2.30 14.25 -8.65
C ASN A 52 -1.14 13.76 -7.79
N GLY A 53 -1.27 12.53 -7.25
CA GLY A 53 -0.38 11.99 -6.23
C GLY A 53 1.08 12.28 -6.55
N THR A 54 1.65 13.31 -5.92
CA THR A 54 3.10 13.54 -5.90
C THR A 54 3.63 12.94 -4.61
N SER A 55 3.29 11.67 -4.38
CA SER A 55 4.32 10.76 -3.91
C SER A 55 5.05 10.34 -5.17
N ALA A 56 6.23 10.88 -5.41
CA ALA A 56 7.14 10.31 -6.40
C ALA A 56 7.61 8.93 -5.89
N VAL A 57 6.70 7.95 -5.90
CA VAL A 57 7.07 6.55 -6.00
C VAL A 57 7.28 6.36 -7.50
N ASN A 58 8.51 6.13 -7.89
CA ASN A 58 8.83 5.78 -9.27
C ASN A 58 8.32 4.35 -9.50
N CYS A 59 7.00 4.20 -9.67
CA CYS A 59 6.36 2.93 -9.98
C CYS A 59 6.56 2.65 -11.47
N THR A 60 7.77 2.29 -11.85
CA THR A 60 8.00 1.63 -13.12
C THR A 60 7.67 0.16 -12.93
N ASP A 61 6.71 -0.36 -13.70
CA ASP A 61 6.46 -1.80 -13.83
C ASP A 61 7.81 -2.53 -13.92
N LEU A 62 8.13 -3.38 -12.94
CA LEU A 62 9.39 -4.14 -12.95
C LEU A 62 9.44 -5.11 -14.17
N ILE A 63 8.27 -5.37 -14.76
CA ILE A 63 8.10 -6.09 -16.01
C ILE A 63 7.22 -5.22 -16.91
N SER A 64 7.78 -4.71 -18.02
CA SER A 64 7.15 -3.77 -18.97
C SER A 64 5.80 -4.19 -19.59
N ASP A 65 5.26 -5.36 -19.24
CA ASP A 65 4.02 -5.94 -19.73
C ASP A 65 2.93 -6.12 -18.65
N CYS A 66 3.10 -5.54 -17.45
CA CYS A 66 2.09 -5.60 -16.39
C CYS A 66 0.70 -5.15 -16.87
N ALA A 67 0.63 -4.07 -17.66
CA ALA A 67 -0.60 -3.59 -18.29
C ALA A 67 -1.33 -4.64 -19.16
N LYS A 68 -0.59 -5.58 -19.77
CA LYS A 68 -1.14 -6.66 -20.61
C LYS A 68 -1.65 -7.85 -19.79
N ARG A 69 -1.31 -7.92 -18.50
CA ARG A 69 -1.54 -9.08 -17.63
C ARG A 69 -2.42 -8.76 -16.42
N VAL A 70 -3.05 -7.58 -16.40
CA VAL A 70 -3.97 -7.11 -15.34
C VAL A 70 -5.12 -8.08 -15.02
N HIS A 71 -5.52 -8.94 -15.96
CA HIS A 71 -6.54 -9.97 -15.72
C HIS A 71 -6.09 -11.04 -14.71
N LEU A 72 -4.78 -11.27 -14.57
CA LEU A 72 -4.20 -12.23 -13.62
C LEU A 72 -4.17 -11.68 -12.19
N CYS A 73 -4.43 -10.39 -11.95
CA CYS A 73 -4.59 -9.84 -10.59
C CYS A 73 -5.76 -10.49 -9.84
N LYS A 74 -6.74 -11.04 -10.57
CA LYS A 74 -7.91 -11.74 -10.02
C LYS A 74 -7.68 -13.25 -9.88
N ASP A 75 -6.57 -13.78 -10.42
CA ASP A 75 -6.25 -15.19 -10.35
C ASP A 75 -5.58 -15.51 -9.01
N ALA A 76 -6.21 -16.37 -8.21
CA ALA A 76 -5.74 -16.73 -6.88
C ALA A 76 -4.33 -17.35 -6.85
N LYS A 77 -3.87 -17.96 -7.95
CA LYS A 77 -2.51 -18.51 -8.06
C LYS A 77 -1.48 -17.45 -8.43
N MET A 78 -1.88 -16.43 -9.20
CA MET A 78 -0.96 -15.41 -9.71
C MET A 78 -0.96 -14.13 -8.87
N LYS A 79 -1.89 -14.01 -7.92
CA LYS A 79 -2.06 -12.87 -7.03
C LYS A 79 -0.76 -12.43 -6.35
N SER A 80 -0.02 -13.34 -5.71
CA SER A 80 1.22 -13.00 -5.00
C SER A 80 2.37 -12.56 -5.93
N VAL A 81 2.41 -13.06 -7.16
CA VAL A 81 3.41 -12.69 -8.17
C VAL A 81 3.06 -11.36 -8.80
N MET A 82 1.77 -11.09 -8.99
CA MET A 82 1.26 -9.87 -9.59
C MET A 82 1.32 -8.68 -8.61
N GLU A 83 1.01 -8.89 -7.34
CA GLU A 83 1.17 -7.91 -6.26
C GLU A 83 2.65 -7.53 -6.03
N TYR A 84 3.59 -8.45 -6.28
CA TYR A 84 5.02 -8.17 -6.14
C TYR A 84 5.63 -7.44 -7.35
N ASN A 85 5.18 -7.77 -8.56
CA ASN A 85 5.81 -7.28 -9.80
C ASN A 85 5.04 -6.14 -10.49
N CYS A 86 3.75 -5.96 -10.17
CA CYS A 86 2.82 -5.13 -10.93
C CYS A 86 1.89 -4.29 -10.04
N ASP A 87 2.34 -3.90 -8.84
CA ASP A 87 1.54 -3.04 -7.97
C ASP A 87 2.15 -1.64 -7.83
N ALA A 88 1.30 -0.63 -8.05
CA ALA A 88 1.63 0.78 -7.86
C ALA A 88 1.16 1.32 -6.49
N ASP A 89 0.42 0.54 -5.69
CA ASP A 89 -0.10 0.99 -4.38
C ASP A 89 -0.26 -0.11 -3.30
N SER A 90 0.20 -1.32 -3.56
CA SER A 90 0.39 -2.28 -2.48
C SER A 90 1.74 -2.97 -2.60
N SER A 91 2.74 -2.32 -2.01
CA SER A 91 3.73 -3.11 -1.30
C SER A 91 2.95 -4.11 -0.43
N PRO A 92 3.27 -5.42 -0.36
CA PRO A 92 3.12 -6.03 0.96
C PRO A 92 3.88 -5.07 1.87
N PRO A 93 3.34 -4.61 3.01
CA PRO A 93 4.18 -3.87 3.92
C PRO A 93 5.41 -4.76 4.07
N VAL A 94 6.57 -4.27 3.60
CA VAL A 94 7.82 -4.62 4.27
C VAL A 94 7.53 -4.04 5.63
N GLN A 95 6.85 -4.84 6.45
CA GLN A 95 6.79 -4.57 7.85
C GLN A 95 8.28 -4.47 8.16
N PRO A 96 8.78 -3.32 8.64
CA PRO A 96 9.89 -3.44 9.56
C PRO A 96 9.32 -4.43 10.57
N SER A 97 9.77 -5.68 10.50
CA SER A 97 9.53 -6.59 11.59
C SER A 97 10.03 -5.77 12.77
N SER A 98 9.11 -5.36 13.64
CA SER A 98 9.45 -4.51 14.79
C SER A 98 10.48 -5.22 15.68
N LYS A 99 10.78 -6.48 15.34
CA LYS A 99 11.97 -7.24 15.69
C LYS A 99 12.66 -7.73 14.42
N CYS A 100 13.61 -6.95 13.89
CA CYS A 100 14.57 -7.49 12.92
C CYS A 100 15.48 -8.50 13.65
N VAL A 101 15.19 -9.77 13.44
CA VAL A 101 15.89 -10.89 14.07
C VAL A 101 16.28 -11.92 13.02
N ASP A 102 17.36 -12.63 13.29
CA ASP A 102 17.71 -13.81 12.51
C ASP A 102 16.71 -14.93 12.79
N TYR A 103 16.26 -15.62 11.75
CA TYR A 103 15.31 -16.72 11.87
C TYR A 103 16.02 -18.07 12.00
N HIS A 104 17.31 -18.14 11.68
CA HIS A 104 18.12 -19.33 11.84
C HIS A 104 19.18 -19.17 12.93
N THR A 105 19.36 -20.19 13.76
CA THR A 105 20.32 -20.17 14.89
C THR A 105 21.79 -20.12 14.44
N THR A 106 22.07 -20.55 13.20
CA THR A 106 23.42 -20.56 12.61
C THR A 106 23.75 -19.31 11.80
N CYS A 107 22.89 -18.29 11.77
CA CYS A 107 23.08 -17.09 10.96
C CYS A 107 24.43 -16.39 11.19
N ARG A 108 24.91 -16.35 12.44
CA ARG A 108 26.25 -15.81 12.76
C ARG A 108 27.37 -16.56 12.03
N THR A 109 27.30 -17.90 11.97
CA THR A 109 28.29 -18.73 11.29
C THR A 109 28.18 -18.57 9.78
N TRP A 110 26.96 -18.60 9.25
CA TRP A 110 26.70 -18.43 7.81
C TRP A 110 27.14 -17.07 7.29
N ALA A 111 26.82 -15.98 8.00
CA ALA A 111 27.26 -14.64 7.64
C ALA A 111 28.79 -14.54 7.59
N ARG A 112 29.49 -15.11 8.58
CA ARG A 112 30.96 -15.17 8.61
C ARG A 112 31.53 -16.01 7.45
N ASN A 113 30.84 -17.07 7.07
CA ASN A 113 31.24 -17.97 5.98
C ASN A 113 30.78 -17.47 4.60
N GLY A 114 30.28 -16.24 4.48
CA GLY A 114 29.99 -15.59 3.21
C GLY A 114 28.55 -15.71 2.70
N PHE A 115 27.62 -16.26 3.49
CA PHE A 115 26.20 -16.38 3.12
C PHE A 115 25.60 -15.07 2.57
N CYS A 116 25.83 -13.95 3.25
CA CYS A 116 25.28 -12.65 2.86
C CYS A 116 25.80 -12.15 1.51
N ARG A 117 26.96 -12.62 1.06
CA ARG A 117 27.61 -12.25 -0.21
C ARG A 117 27.54 -13.36 -1.26
N SER A 118 27.02 -14.52 -0.91
CA SER A 118 26.93 -15.68 -1.78
C SER A 118 26.03 -15.38 -2.98
N ALA A 119 26.50 -15.68 -4.19
CA ALA A 119 25.68 -15.61 -5.39
C ALA A 119 24.71 -16.81 -5.51
N PHE A 120 24.87 -17.84 -4.67
CA PHE A 120 24.00 -19.03 -4.67
C PHE A 120 22.62 -18.78 -4.06
N TYR A 121 22.46 -17.73 -3.23
CA TYR A 121 21.21 -17.38 -2.57
C TYR A 121 20.68 -16.04 -3.08
N THR A 122 19.36 -15.94 -3.27
CA THR A 122 18.71 -14.68 -3.64
C THR A 122 18.74 -13.68 -2.49
N VAL A 123 18.44 -12.41 -2.78
CA VAL A 123 18.38 -11.37 -1.74
C VAL A 123 17.22 -11.65 -0.77
N GLU A 124 16.13 -12.19 -1.29
CA GLU A 124 14.92 -12.55 -0.57
C GLU A 124 15.19 -13.71 0.39
N GLU A 125 15.86 -14.76 -0.06
CA GLU A 125 16.26 -15.90 0.78
C GLU A 125 17.16 -15.45 1.94
N LYS A 126 18.11 -14.54 1.68
CA LYS A 126 18.98 -13.96 2.72
C LYS A 126 18.19 -13.16 3.74
N ARG A 127 17.20 -12.38 3.29
CA ARG A 127 16.27 -11.61 4.14
C ARG A 127 15.33 -12.49 4.95
N GLN A 128 14.91 -13.63 4.42
CA GLN A 128 14.03 -14.57 5.12
C GLN A 128 14.76 -15.43 6.15
N MET A 129 16.07 -15.68 5.95
CA MET A 129 16.85 -16.51 6.87
C MET A 129 17.59 -15.68 7.93
N CYS A 130 18.40 -14.71 7.49
CA CYS A 130 19.36 -14.02 8.36
C CYS A 130 19.37 -12.50 8.12
N PRO A 131 18.21 -11.81 8.19
CA PRO A 131 18.14 -10.39 7.86
C PRO A 131 19.00 -9.55 8.81
N LYS A 132 19.07 -9.90 10.10
CA LYS A 132 19.87 -9.15 11.08
C LYS A 132 21.37 -9.38 10.87
N SER A 133 21.80 -10.63 10.75
CA SER A 133 23.21 -10.99 10.53
C SER A 133 23.74 -10.49 9.18
N CYS A 134 22.89 -10.32 8.18
CA CYS A 134 23.26 -9.78 6.88
C CYS A 134 23.06 -8.27 6.73
N ASN A 135 22.59 -7.56 7.78
CA ASN A 135 22.21 -6.14 7.71
C ASN A 135 21.22 -5.84 6.57
N MET A 136 20.21 -6.70 6.44
CA MET A 136 19.16 -6.63 5.43
C MET A 136 17.77 -6.42 6.05
N CYS A 137 17.73 -5.93 7.29
CA CYS A 137 16.66 -5.04 7.73
C CYS A 137 16.68 -3.80 6.81
#